data_AF-A0A973JJW6-F1
#
_entry.id   AF-A0A973JJW6-F1
#
_cell.length_a   1.000
_cell.length_b   1.000
_cell.length_c   1.000
_cell.angle_alpha   90.00
_cell.angle_beta   90.00
_cell.angle_gamma   90.00
#
_symmetry.space_group_name_H-M   'P 1'
#
loop_
_entity.id
_entity.type
_entity.pdbx_description
1 polymer ?
#
loop_
_entity_poly.entity_id
_entity_poly.type
_entity_poly.pdbx_seq_one_letter_code
_entity_poly.pdbx_strand_id
1 'polypeptide(L)' 'QAGTALAGFVGACDGELTAGQIIGALGALLGVPAADVAADVLPDVRGLVCDGLLLLG' A
#
# COMPACT_ATOMS: atom_id res chain seq x y z
N GLN A 1 -2.50 -2.92 -14.47
CA GLN A 1 -3.24 -3.94 -13.70
C GLN A 1 -2.81 -3.76 -12.27
N ALA A 2 -3.72 -3.44 -11.33
CA ALA A 2 -3.34 -3.36 -9.92
C ALA A 2 -2.98 -4.77 -9.44
N GLY A 3 -1.76 -4.95 -8.92
CA GLY A 3 -1.40 -6.18 -8.23
C GLY A 3 -2.26 -6.38 -6.98
N THR A 4 -2.40 -7.62 -6.52
CA THR A 4 -3.18 -7.95 -5.31
C THR A 4 -2.74 -7.14 -4.09
N ALA A 5 -1.43 -6.86 -3.96
CA ALA A 5 -0.87 -6.04 -2.89
C ALA A 5 -1.32 -4.57 -2.98
N LEU A 6 -1.31 -3.96 -4.18
CA LEU A 6 -1.77 -2.58 -4.38
C LEU A 6 -3.26 -2.43 -4.07
N ALA A 7 -4.10 -3.36 -4.56
CA ALA A 7 -5.53 -3.34 -4.27
C ALA A 7 -5.82 -3.50 -2.77
N GLY A 8 -5.07 -4.38 -2.09
CA GLY A 8 -5.15 -4.54 -0.64
C GLY A 8 -4.69 -3.29 0.11
N PHE A 9 -3.64 -2.62 -0.35
CA PHE A 9 -3.14 -1.38 0.25
C PHE A 9 -4.18 -0.27 0.17
N VAL A 10 -4.70 0.02 -1.03
CA VAL A 10 -5.72 1.06 -1.23
C VAL A 10 -7.00 0.76 -0.44
N GLY A 11 -7.43 -0.51 -0.40
CA GLY A 11 -8.61 -0.92 0.37
C GLY A 11 -8.44 -0.77 1.89
N ALA A 12 -7.21 -0.80 2.39
CA ALA A 12 -6.88 -0.60 3.80
C ALA A 12 -6.58 0.86 4.17
N CYS A 13 -6.56 1.79 3.20
CA CYS A 13 -6.43 3.22 3.46
C CYS A 13 -7.73 3.76 4.07
N ASP A 14 -7.81 3.76 5.39
CA ASP A 14 -8.94 4.25 6.19
C ASP A 14 -8.69 5.62 6.84
N GLY A 15 -7.45 6.11 6.81
CA GLY A 15 -7.03 7.36 7.46
C GLY A 15 -6.63 7.19 8.93
N GLU A 16 -6.66 5.97 9.45
CA GLU A 16 -6.25 5.63 10.81
C GLU A 16 -4.90 4.90 10.80
N LEU A 17 -4.71 3.99 9.84
CA LEU A 17 -3.49 3.22 9.69
C LEU A 17 -2.43 3.98 8.89
N THR A 18 -1.21 3.99 9.40
CA THR A 18 -0.05 4.47 8.64
C THR A 18 0.24 3.52 7.47
N ALA A 19 0.80 4.05 6.38
CA ALA A 19 1.23 3.25 5.24
C ALA A 19 2.17 2.08 5.64
N GLY A 20 3.05 2.32 6.62
CA GLY A 20 3.94 1.29 7.16
C GLY A 20 3.19 0.15 7.87
N GLN A 21 2.12 0.45 8.61
CA GLN A 21 1.28 -0.57 9.24
C GLN A 21 0.54 -1.42 8.20
N ILE A 22 -0.01 -0.78 7.17
CA ILE A 22 -0.69 -1.47 6.07
C ILE A 22 0.29 -2.39 5.32
N ILE A 23 1.47 -1.87 4.95
CA ILE A 23 2.54 -2.66 4.29
C ILE A 23 2.97 -3.85 5.15
N GLY A 24 3.16 -3.64 6.46
CA GLY A 24 3.55 -4.72 7.39
C GLY A 24 2.48 -5.81 7.49
N ALA A 25 1.20 -5.41 7.59
CA ALA A 25 0.08 -6.34 7.64
C ALA A 25 -0.05 -7.15 6.34
N LEU A 26 0.07 -6.49 5.18
CA LEU A 26 0.07 -7.18 3.88
C LEU A 26 1.22 -8.17 3.75
N GLY A 27 2.43 -7.80 4.19
CA GLY A 27 3.58 -8.72 4.21
C GLY A 27 3.31 -9.97 5.05
N ALA A 28 2.73 -9.78 6.25
CA ALA A 28 2.35 -10.90 7.11
C ALA A 28 1.29 -11.82 6.48
N LEU A 29 0.29 -11.25 5.80
CA LEU A 29 -0.77 -12.01 5.12
C LEU A 29 -0.27 -12.76 3.89
N LEU A 30 0.65 -12.15 3.13
CA LEU A 30 1.22 -12.72 1.91
C LEU A 30 2.41 -13.65 2.18
N GLY A 31 2.94 -13.66 3.40
CA GLY A 31 4.09 -14.46 3.78
C GLY A 31 5.41 -13.97 3.18
N VAL A 32 5.51 -12.67 2.89
CA VAL A 32 6.71 -12.04 2.29
C VAL A 32 7.22 -10.89 3.17
N PRO A 33 8.51 -10.54 3.08
CA PRO A 33 9.04 -9.36 3.76
C PRO A 33 8.26 -8.08 3.44
N ALA A 34 8.03 -7.25 4.45
CA ALA A 34 7.36 -5.96 4.28
C ALA A 34 8.10 -5.03 3.29
N ALA A 35 9.43 -5.16 3.20
CA ALA A 35 10.23 -4.41 2.23
C ALA A 35 9.89 -4.78 0.77
N ASP A 36 9.56 -6.05 0.51
CA ASP A 36 9.18 -6.51 -0.83
C ASP A 36 7.80 -5.98 -1.20
N VAL A 37 6.86 -5.96 -0.24
CA VAL A 37 5.55 -5.32 -0.43
C VAL A 37 5.69 -3.82 -0.67
N ALA A 38 6.56 -3.15 0.08
CA ALA A 38 6.82 -1.72 -0.11
C ALA A 38 7.39 -1.42 -1.51
N ALA A 39 8.33 -2.23 -1.97
CA ALA A 39 8.93 -2.09 -3.30
C ALA A 39 7.91 -2.28 -4.43
N ASP A 40 6.92 -3.16 -4.24
CA ASP A 40 5.84 -3.40 -5.19
C ASP A 40 4.80 -2.27 -5.18
N VAL A 41 4.38 -1.81 -4.00
CA VAL A 41 3.21 -0.94 -3.85
C VAL A 41 3.54 0.56 -3.92
N LEU A 42 4.66 1.00 -3.34
CA LEU A 42 4.98 2.44 -3.21
C LEU A 42 5.10 3.20 -4.54
N PRO A 43 5.63 2.62 -5.64
CA PRO A 43 5.68 3.31 -6.93
C PRO A 43 4.29 3.72 -7.44
N ASP A 44 3.31 2.83 -7.33
CA ASP A 44 1.94 3.05 -7.79
C ASP A 44 1.17 3.95 -6.82
N VAL A 45 1.35 3.80 -5.51
CA VAL A 45 0.76 4.69 -4.50
C VAL A 45 1.17 6.14 -4.72
N ARG A 46 2.44 6.39 -5.06
CA ARG A 46 2.89 7.75 -5.42
C ARG A 46 2.14 8.30 -6.63
N GLY A 47 1.88 7.47 -7.65
CA GLY A 47 1.05 7.85 -8.79
C GLY A 47 -0.35 8.27 -8.36
N LEU A 48 -0.99 7.46 -7.51
CA LEU A 48 -2.33 7.75 -6.99
C LEU A 48 -2.40 9.04 -6.17
N VAL A 49 -1.36 9.37 -5.40
CA VAL A 49 -1.28 10.66 -4.68
C VAL A 49 -1.15 11.82 -5.68
N CYS A 50 -0.32 11.68 -6.71
CA CYS A 50 -0.18 12.70 -7.75
C CYS A 50 -1.48 12.91 -8.54
N ASP A 51 -2.24 11.84 -8.76
CA ASP A 51 -3.55 11.88 -9.43
C ASP A 51 -4.68 12.39 -8.52
N GLY A 52 -4.41 12.60 -7.22
CA GLY A 52 -5.40 13.05 -6.23
C GLY A 52 -6.40 11.98 -5.80
N LEU A 53 -6.12 10.71 -6.08
CA LEU A 53 -6.93 9.56 -5.68
C LEU A 53 -6.62 9.11 -4.25
N LEU A 54 -5.40 9.37 -3.78
CA LEU A 54 -4.97 9.24 -2.39
C LEU A 54 -4.46 10.58 -1.87
N LEU A 55 -4.54 10.79 -0.56
CA LEU A 55 -4.08 12.01 0.11
C LEU A 55 -2.87 11.70 1.00
N LEU A 56 -1.94 12.65 1.09
CA LEU A 56 -0.85 12.59 2.04
C LEU A 56 -1.39 12.97 3.43
N GLY A 57 -1.55 11.97 4.30
CA GLY A 57 -2.04 12.10 5.68
C GLY A 57 -0.96 11.81 6.71
#